data_AF-A0A431JSS8-F1
#
_entry.id   AF-A0A431JSS8-F1
#
_cell.length_a   1.000
_cell.length_b   1.000
_cell.length_c   1.000
_cell.angle_alpha   90.00
_cell.angle_beta   90.00
_cell.angle_gamma   90.00
#
_symmetry.space_group_name_H-M   'P 1'
#
loop_
_entity.id
_entity.type
_entity.pdbx_description
1 polymer ?
#
loop_
_entity_poly.entity_id
_entity_poly.type
_entity_poly.pdbx_seq_one_letter_code
_entity_poly.pdbx_strand_id
1 'polypeptide(L)'
;MTWQPGTPVTTVQDHADWEAWRKERKREAQRWRRARNPRIDYYPDAEAVALIYGMTRPGLSGDLSSVINRIVRSWAIERGVIPPE
;
A
#
# COMPACT_ATOMS: atom_id res chain seq x y z
N MET A 1 -4.07 19.37 -21.29
CA MET A 1 -3.96 19.72 -19.87
C MET A 1 -3.59 21.18 -19.74
N THR A 2 -4.56 21.99 -19.36
CA THR A 2 -4.43 23.41 -19.04
C THR A 2 -4.41 23.64 -17.52
N TRP A 3 -5.06 22.78 -16.73
CA TRP A 3 -4.98 22.79 -15.27
C TRP A 3 -3.66 22.21 -14.73
N GLN A 4 -3.15 22.74 -13.61
CA GLN A 4 -1.88 22.35 -12.98
C GLN A 4 -2.05 21.87 -11.52
N PRO A 5 -1.18 20.97 -11.02
CA PRO A 5 -1.24 20.54 -9.63
C PRO A 5 -1.08 21.72 -8.66
N GLY A 6 -1.97 21.81 -7.68
CA GLY A 6 -1.97 22.90 -6.69
C GLY A 6 -2.81 24.11 -7.10
N THR A 7 -3.32 24.18 -8.33
CA THR A 7 -4.29 25.23 -8.73
C THR A 7 -5.73 24.79 -8.45
N PRO A 8 -6.65 25.73 -8.14
CA PRO A 8 -8.06 25.42 -7.98
C PRO A 8 -8.67 24.72 -9.21
N VAL A 9 -9.59 23.78 -8.97
CA VAL A 9 -10.39 23.13 -10.02
C VAL A 9 -11.72 23.86 -10.08
N THR A 10 -11.95 24.66 -11.12
CA THR A 10 -13.10 25.59 -11.17
C THR A 10 -14.00 25.39 -12.38
N THR A 11 -13.46 24.81 -13.46
CA THR A 11 -14.20 24.55 -14.70
C THR A 11 -14.37 23.05 -14.95
N VAL A 12 -15.29 22.70 -15.85
CA VAL A 12 -15.45 21.31 -16.31
C VAL A 12 -14.16 20.77 -16.94
N GLN A 13 -13.41 21.64 -17.65
CA GLN A 13 -12.13 21.26 -18.25
C GLN A 13 -11.06 21.01 -17.18
N ASP A 14 -11.01 21.83 -16.12
CA ASP A 14 -10.11 21.60 -14.98
C ASP A 14 -10.40 20.26 -14.31
N HIS A 15 -11.69 19.90 -14.16
CA HIS A 15 -12.07 18.61 -13.60
C HIS A 15 -11.55 17.45 -14.44
N ALA A 16 -11.72 17.51 -15.77
CA ALA A 16 -11.23 16.49 -16.69
C ALA A 16 -9.70 16.35 -16.62
N ASP A 17 -8.99 17.47 -16.60
CA ASP A 17 -7.54 17.52 -16.47
C ASP A 17 -7.08 16.99 -15.11
N TRP A 18 -7.68 17.43 -14.01
CA TRP A 18 -7.37 16.95 -12.66
C TRP A 18 -7.54 15.44 -12.52
N GLU A 19 -8.63 14.89 -13.07
CA GLU A 19 -8.85 13.44 -13.04
C GLU A 19 -7.78 12.68 -13.83
N ALA A 20 -7.44 13.16 -15.02
CA ALA A 20 -6.40 12.56 -15.85
C ALA A 20 -5.04 12.59 -15.15
N TRP A 21 -4.70 13.72 -14.51
CA TRP A 21 -3.46 13.86 -13.74
C TRP A 21 -3.44 12.91 -12.54
N ARG A 22 -4.54 12.85 -11.78
CA ARG A 22 -4.68 11.97 -10.61
C ARG A 22 -4.51 10.50 -11.00
N LYS A 23 -5.11 10.07 -12.11
CA LYS A 23 -4.97 8.71 -12.66
C LYS A 23 -3.51 8.43 -13.03
N GLU A 24 -2.85 9.35 -13.71
CA GLU A 24 -1.46 9.14 -14.12
C GLU A 24 -0.48 9.13 -12.94
N ARG A 25 -0.65 10.02 -11.97
CA ARG A 25 0.15 10.00 -10.73
C ARG A 25 -0.01 8.70 -9.96
N LYS A 26 -1.22 8.15 -9.89
CA LYS A 26 -1.45 6.84 -9.26
C LYS A 26 -0.71 5.72 -10.00
N ARG A 27 -0.74 5.72 -11.34
CA ARG A 27 0.00 4.76 -12.17
C ARG A 27 1.50 4.91 -11.99
N GLU A 28 2.03 6.13 -11.98
CA GLU A 28 3.45 6.40 -11.76
C GLU A 28 3.92 5.91 -10.40
N ALA A 29 3.18 6.21 -9.34
CA ALA A 29 3.46 5.69 -7.99
C ALA A 29 3.38 4.16 -7.93
N GLN A 30 2.52 3.53 -8.73
CA GLN A 30 2.47 2.07 -8.85
C GLN A 30 3.68 1.52 -9.61
N ARG A 31 4.11 2.16 -10.71
CA ARG A 31 5.32 1.81 -11.45
C ARG A 31 6.56 1.92 -10.57
N TRP A 32 6.71 3.03 -9.85
CA TRP A 32 7.78 3.26 -8.90
C TRP A 32 7.83 2.19 -7.81
N ARG A 33 6.66 1.85 -7.23
CA ARG A 33 6.55 0.80 -6.22
C ARG A 33 6.95 -0.57 -6.78
N ARG A 34 6.44 -0.96 -7.94
CA ARG A 34 6.77 -2.24 -8.58
C ARG A 34 8.24 -2.36 -8.99
N ALA A 35 8.87 -1.24 -9.35
CA ALA A 35 10.29 -1.20 -9.70
C ALA A 35 11.22 -1.39 -8.48
N ARG A 36 10.78 -1.01 -7.28
CA ARG A 36 11.59 -1.07 -6.05
C ARG A 36 11.22 -2.19 -5.10
N ASN A 37 9.95 -2.56 -5.10
CA ASN A 37 9.39 -3.58 -4.22
C ASN A 37 8.83 -4.68 -5.13
N PRO A 38 9.63 -5.71 -5.44
CA PRO A 38 9.16 -6.88 -6.17
C PRO A 38 7.88 -7.41 -5.53
N ARG A 39 6.88 -7.74 -6.35
CA ARG A 39 5.67 -8.37 -5.85
C ARG A 39 6.03 -9.78 -5.39
N ILE A 40 5.73 -10.08 -4.13
CA ILE A 40 5.81 -11.43 -3.59
C ILE A 40 4.41 -12.00 -3.67
N ASP A 41 4.22 -13.01 -4.53
CA ASP A 41 2.99 -13.78 -4.53
C ASP A 41 2.99 -14.71 -3.32
N TYR A 42 2.04 -14.47 -2.43
CA TYR A 42 1.92 -15.16 -1.16
C TYR A 42 0.72 -16.11 -1.23
N TYR A 43 0.98 -17.40 -0.97
CA TYR A 43 0.00 -18.47 -1.01
C TYR A 43 -0.22 -19.02 0.41
N PRO A 44 -1.01 -18.33 1.25
CA PRO A 44 -1.28 -18.78 2.61
C PRO A 44 -2.17 -20.03 2.62
N ASP A 45 -1.96 -20.89 3.61
CA ASP A 45 -2.95 -21.89 3.99
C ASP A 45 -4.16 -21.26 4.70
N ALA A 46 -5.19 -22.08 4.98
CA ALA A 46 -6.43 -21.60 5.57
C ALA A 46 -6.24 -20.97 6.96
N GLU A 47 -5.29 -21.47 7.76
CA GLU A 47 -5.02 -20.96 9.10
C GLU A 47 -4.34 -19.59 9.03
N ALA A 48 -3.36 -19.43 8.15
CA ALA A 48 -2.69 -18.16 7.90
C ALA A 48 -3.67 -17.11 7.36
N VAL A 49 -4.60 -17.49 6.46
CA VAL A 49 -5.68 -16.61 6.00
C VAL A 49 -6.52 -16.14 7.18
N ALA A 50 -7.03 -17.05 8.00
CA ALA A 50 -7.88 -16.71 9.14
C ALA A 50 -7.16 -15.76 10.13
N LEU A 51 -5.89 -16.03 10.41
CA LEU A 51 -5.05 -15.20 11.28
C LEU A 51 -4.89 -13.79 10.70
N ILE A 52 -4.42 -13.67 9.46
CA ILE A 52 -4.13 -12.39 8.82
C ILE A 52 -5.40 -11.55 8.72
N TYR A 53 -6.50 -12.11 8.21
CA TYR A 53 -7.76 -11.38 8.10
C TYR A 53 -8.35 -11.02 9.47
N GLY A 54 -8.23 -11.90 10.47
CA GLY A 54 -8.65 -11.61 11.84
C GLY A 54 -7.91 -10.42 12.48
N MET A 55 -6.64 -10.24 12.11
CA MET A 55 -5.79 -9.11 12.52
C MET A 55 -6.02 -7.83 11.68
N THR A 56 -6.67 -7.96 10.52
CA THR A 56 -6.97 -6.84 9.63
C THR A 56 -8.27 -6.17 10.08
N ARG A 57 -8.17 -5.24 11.05
CA ARG A 57 -9.31 -4.41 11.50
C ARG A 57 -9.03 -2.92 11.27
N PRO A 58 -10.04 -2.10 10.93
CA PRO A 58 -9.88 -0.65 10.92
C PRO A 58 -9.32 -0.17 12.25
N GLY A 59 -8.15 0.48 12.23
CA GLY A 59 -7.51 1.09 13.41
C GLY A 59 -6.49 0.23 14.18
N LEU A 60 -6.32 -1.07 13.88
CA LEU A 60 -5.45 -1.97 14.67
C LEU A 60 -4.15 -2.40 13.97
N SER A 61 -4.16 -2.52 12.64
CA SER A 61 -3.02 -3.13 11.92
C SER A 61 -2.81 -2.71 10.47
N GLY A 62 -3.65 -1.83 9.92
CA GLY A 62 -3.55 -1.43 8.50
C GLY A 62 -4.03 -2.53 7.54
N ASP A 63 -3.61 -2.44 6.28
CA ASP A 63 -3.89 -3.43 5.23
C ASP A 63 -3.18 -4.78 5.46
N LEU A 64 -3.47 -5.77 4.61
CA LEU A 64 -2.86 -7.12 4.68
C LEU A 64 -1.33 -7.08 4.70
N SER A 65 -0.70 -6.16 3.96
CA SER A 65 0.77 -6.08 3.89
C SER A 65 1.34 -5.59 5.23
N SER A 66 0.66 -4.65 5.87
CA SER A 66 1.03 -4.15 7.19
C SER A 66 0.94 -5.23 8.26
N VAL A 67 -0.11 -6.06 8.23
CA VAL A 67 -0.26 -7.23 9.11
C VAL A 67 0.87 -8.24 8.89
N ILE A 68 1.16 -8.60 7.64
CA ILE A 68 2.24 -9.54 7.29
C ILE A 68 3.60 -9.00 7.75
N ASN A 69 3.89 -7.72 7.51
CA ASN A 69 5.13 -7.08 7.97
C ASN A 69 5.30 -7.17 9.49
N ARG A 70 4.21 -6.94 10.24
CA ARG A 70 4.23 -7.08 11.70
C ARG A 70 4.55 -8.51 12.12
N ILE A 71 3.88 -9.51 11.55
CA ILE A 71 4.11 -10.92 11.88
C ILE A 71 5.56 -11.32 11.58
N VAL A 72 6.06 -10.99 10.39
CA VAL A 72 7.44 -11.31 9.97
C VAL A 72 8.46 -10.64 10.91
N ARG A 73 8.23 -9.36 11.27
CA ARG A 73 9.10 -8.63 12.19
C ARG A 73 9.08 -9.26 13.59
N SER A 74 7.90 -9.53 14.15
CA SER A 74 7.78 -10.17 15.47
C SER A 74 8.52 -11.50 15.51
N TRP A 75 8.30 -12.36 14.51
CA TRP A 75 9.02 -13.63 14.40
C TRP A 75 10.54 -13.45 14.33
N ALA A 76 11.01 -12.47 13.53
CA ALA A 76 12.44 -12.23 13.37
C ALA A 76 13.10 -11.75 14.67
N ILE A 77 12.41 -10.93 15.46
CA ILE A 77 12.86 -10.49 16.79
C ILE A 77 12.89 -11.67 17.76
N GLU A 78 11.81 -12.45 17.85
CA GLU A 78 11.70 -13.61 18.75
C GLU A 78 12.77 -14.67 18.47
N ARG A 79 13.20 -14.80 17.20
CA ARG A 79 14.27 -15.71 16.78
C ARG A 79 15.67 -15.10 16.84
N GLY A 80 15.81 -13.82 17.23
CA GLY A 80 17.08 -13.12 17.28
C GLY A 80 17.72 -12.87 15.90
N VAL A 81 16.93 -12.91 14.82
CA VAL A 81 17.39 -12.62 13.46
C VAL A 81 17.67 -11.12 13.29
N ILE A 82 16.85 -10.28 13.92
CA ILE A 82 17.03 -8.83 13.99
C ILE A 82 16.85 -8.38 15.46
N PRO A 83 17.51 -7.28 15.89
CA PRO A 83 17.32 -6.76 17.23
C PRO A 83 15.90 -6.21 17.43
N PRO A 84 15.36 -6.23 18.67
CA PRO A 84 14.21 -5.40 19.00
C PRO A 84 14.58 -3.92 18.85
N GLU A 85 13.63 -3.13 18.33
CA GLU A 85 13.77 -1.65 18.24
C GLU A 85 13.73 -0.98 19.62
#